data_AF-A0A9J6BX30-F1
#
_entry.id   AF-A0A9J6BX30-F1
#
_cell.length_a   1.000
_cell.length_b   1.000
_cell.length_c   1.000
_cell.angle_alpha   90.00
_cell.angle_beta   90.00
_cell.angle_gamma   90.00
#
_symmetry.space_group_name_H-M   'P 1'
#
loop_
_entity.id
_entity.type
_entity.pdbx_description
1 polymer ?
#
loop_
_entity_poly.entity_id
_entity_poly.type
_entity_poly.pdbx_seq_one_letter_code
_entity_poly.pdbx_strand_id
1 'polypeptide(L)'
;MSLCVIPNCHNTKSGGYTLFKLPNEGEKSRSKWIQFIKICGVDTDNLKNHVFICEEHFEPSVMRENAIRKTLEKDAIPTIRARVDEFNNRNEIYNLQVKLEKCNEKCQQLERMIQLKKLLKTNVFLAN
;
A
#
# COMPACT_ATOMS: atom_id res chain seq x y z
N MET A 1 19.23 2.48 -15.07
CA MET A 1 17.84 2.49 -15.57
C MET A 1 17.03 3.41 -14.67
N SER A 2 16.27 4.36 -15.22
CA SER A 2 15.37 5.21 -14.41
C SER A 2 14.03 4.50 -14.27
N LEU A 3 13.61 4.25 -13.03
CA LEU A 3 12.36 3.58 -12.63
C LEU A 3 11.56 4.53 -11.73
N CYS A 4 10.24 4.42 -11.74
CA CYS A 4 9.39 5.12 -10.79
C CYS A 4 9.67 4.67 -9.34
N VAL A 5 9.77 5.63 -8.42
CA VAL A 5 10.04 5.35 -6.99
C VAL A 5 8.79 4.84 -6.24
N ILE A 6 7.59 5.02 -6.80
CA ILE A 6 6.35 4.67 -6.11
C ILE A 6 6.22 3.14 -6.04
N PRO A 7 5.97 2.55 -4.84
CA PRO A 7 5.85 1.11 -4.70
C PRO A 7 4.74 0.54 -5.60
N ASN A 8 4.97 -0.66 -6.11
CA ASN A 8 4.11 -1.34 -7.08
C ASN A 8 3.95 -0.61 -8.44
N CYS A 9 4.65 0.51 -8.66
CA CYS A 9 4.75 1.14 -9.97
C CYS A 9 6.02 0.67 -10.70
N HIS A 10 5.84 -0.15 -11.72
CA HIS A 10 6.93 -0.72 -12.52
C HIS A 10 7.24 0.10 -13.79
N ASN A 11 6.71 1.32 -13.88
CA ASN A 11 6.86 2.17 -15.05
C ASN A 11 8.30 2.69 -15.20
N THR A 12 8.83 2.53 -16.40
CA THR A 12 10.22 2.89 -16.74
C THR A 12 10.24 3.75 -18.00
N LYS A 13 11.33 4.50 -18.17
CA LYS A 13 11.56 5.28 -19.40
C LYS A 13 11.61 4.39 -20.66
N SER A 14 12.20 3.20 -20.56
CA SER A 14 12.23 2.21 -21.66
C SER A 14 10.86 1.62 -21.97
N GLY A 15 9.94 1.64 -21.01
CA GLY A 15 8.54 1.25 -21.20
C GLY A 15 7.67 2.33 -21.83
N GLY A 16 8.27 3.45 -22.31
CA GLY A 16 7.56 4.55 -22.95
C GLY A 16 7.01 5.61 -22.01
N TYR A 17 7.18 5.44 -20.69
CA TYR A 17 6.67 6.39 -19.70
C TYR A 17 7.59 7.60 -19.54
N THR A 18 6.99 8.78 -19.41
CA THR A 18 7.72 9.97 -18.96
C THR A 18 7.99 9.88 -17.47
N LEU A 19 9.25 10.09 -17.10
CA LEU A 19 9.71 10.12 -15.71
C LEU A 19 10.14 11.54 -15.34
N PHE A 20 9.52 12.09 -14.32
CA PHE A 20 9.84 13.40 -13.77
C PHE A 20 10.76 13.24 -12.56
N LYS A 21 11.89 13.94 -12.59
CA LYS A 21 12.88 13.93 -11.50
C LYS A 21 12.31 14.71 -10.31
N LEU A 22 12.61 14.24 -9.10
CA LEU A 22 12.38 15.00 -7.87
C LEU A 22 12.95 16.43 -8.02
N PRO A 23 12.17 17.48 -7.69
CA PRO A 23 12.64 18.87 -7.77
C PRO A 23 13.90 19.09 -6.93
N ASN A 24 14.77 20.02 -7.33
CA ASN A 24 16.01 20.32 -6.63
C ASN A 24 15.75 20.97 -5.26
N GLU A 25 16.77 21.00 -4.42
CA GLU A 25 16.71 21.70 -3.14
C GLU A 25 16.37 23.19 -3.34
N GLY A 26 15.47 23.71 -2.51
CA GLY A 26 14.95 25.07 -2.62
C GLY A 26 13.71 25.24 -3.51
N GLU A 27 13.36 24.25 -4.35
CA GLU A 27 12.11 24.29 -5.11
C GLU A 27 10.89 24.06 -4.19
N LYS A 28 9.86 24.89 -4.33
CA LYS A 28 8.68 24.91 -3.43
C LYS A 28 7.90 23.60 -3.44
N SER A 29 7.88 22.90 -4.58
CA SER A 29 7.18 21.62 -4.72
C SER A 29 7.93 20.43 -4.12
N ARG A 30 9.24 20.54 -3.85
CA ARG A 30 10.08 19.41 -3.38
C ARG A 30 9.54 18.77 -2.11
N SER A 31 9.17 19.56 -1.10
CA SER A 31 8.66 19.05 0.17
C SER A 31 7.36 18.26 -0.01
N LYS A 32 6.47 18.71 -0.90
CA LYS A 32 5.21 18.03 -1.23
C LYS A 32 5.45 16.71 -1.97
N TRP A 33 6.43 16.65 -2.86
CA TRP A 33 6.84 15.40 -3.50
C TRP A 33 7.39 14.39 -2.49
N ILE A 34 8.28 14.82 -1.60
CA ILE A 34 8.83 13.95 -0.54
C ILE A 34 7.71 13.45 0.37
N GLN A 35 6.78 14.33 0.75
CA GLN A 35 5.61 13.95 1.54
C GLN A 35 4.75 12.92 0.81
N PHE A 36 4.50 13.09 -0.49
CA PHE A 36 3.75 12.11 -1.29
C PHE A 36 4.45 10.76 -1.35
N ILE A 37 5.77 10.75 -1.60
CA ILE A 37 6.61 9.54 -1.62
C ILE A 37 6.55 8.81 -0.27
N LYS A 38 6.66 9.55 0.84
CA LYS A 38 6.55 9.02 2.21
C LYS A 38 5.19 8.39 2.46
N ILE A 39 4.11 9.06 2.05
CA ILE A 39 2.73 8.55 2.16
C ILE A 39 2.55 7.25 1.36
N CYS A 40 3.26 7.09 0.24
CA CYS A 40 3.25 5.87 -0.55
C CYS A 40 4.07 4.73 0.07
N GLY A 41 4.67 4.92 1.26
CA GLY A 41 5.39 3.87 1.99
C GLY A 41 6.87 3.74 1.63
N VAL A 42 7.46 4.75 0.98
CA VAL A 42 8.90 4.78 0.69
C VAL A 42 9.64 5.45 1.83
N ASP A 43 10.76 4.86 2.26
CA ASP A 43 11.69 5.51 3.19
C ASP A 43 12.34 6.74 2.53
N THR A 44 12.10 7.90 3.14
CA THR A 44 12.55 9.19 2.62
C THR A 44 13.84 9.71 3.23
N ASP A 45 14.33 9.08 4.30
CA ASP A 45 15.44 9.61 5.10
C ASP A 45 16.77 9.60 4.32
N ASN A 46 16.86 8.72 3.31
CA ASN A 46 18.03 8.56 2.44
C ASN A 46 17.71 8.71 0.94
N LEU A 47 16.73 9.56 0.58
CA LEU A 47 16.37 9.79 -0.83
C LEU A 47 17.57 10.30 -1.64
N LYS A 48 18.03 9.48 -2.58
CA LYS A 48 19.11 9.83 -3.52
C LYS A 48 18.68 10.95 -4.48
N ASN A 49 19.65 11.62 -5.10
CA ASN A 49 19.41 12.65 -6.11
C ASN A 49 18.77 12.16 -7.42
N HIS A 50 18.61 10.84 -7.59
CA HIS A 50 18.07 10.19 -8.80
C HIS A 50 16.70 9.54 -8.54
N VAL A 51 15.82 10.27 -7.88
CA VAL A 51 14.44 9.85 -7.59
C VAL A 51 13.53 10.36 -8.69
N PHE A 52 12.68 9.48 -9.21
CA PHE A 52 11.77 9.78 -10.31
C PHE A 52 10.35 9.30 -10.00
N ILE A 53 9.36 10.07 -10.45
CA ILE A 53 7.94 9.69 -10.44
C ILE A 53 7.45 9.71 -11.90
N CYS A 54 6.72 8.69 -12.33
CA CYS A 54 6.18 8.64 -13.69
C CYS A 54 4.94 9.53 -13.86
N GLU A 55 4.59 9.81 -15.12
CA GLU A 55 3.45 10.64 -15.50
C GLU A 55 2.09 10.21 -14.91
N GLU A 56 1.85 8.91 -14.75
CA GLU A 56 0.61 8.37 -14.15
C GLU A 56 0.33 8.84 -12.71
N HIS A 57 1.31 9.42 -12.02
CA HIS A 57 1.13 9.92 -10.65
C HIS A 57 0.73 11.41 -10.59
N PHE A 58 0.61 12.07 -11.74
CA PHE A 58 0.21 13.47 -11.86
C PHE A 58 -1.15 13.57 -12.53
N GLU A 59 -1.94 14.56 -12.12
CA GLU A 59 -3.16 14.87 -12.85
C GLU A 59 -2.83 15.32 -14.28
N PRO A 60 -3.60 14.86 -15.30
CA PRO A 60 -3.38 15.29 -16.68
C PRO A 60 -3.47 16.81 -16.87
N SER A 61 -4.24 17.50 -16.02
CA SER A 61 -4.40 18.96 -16.04
C SER A 61 -3.11 19.73 -15.76
N VAL A 62 -2.17 19.16 -14.99
CA VAL A 62 -0.88 19.79 -14.64
C VAL A 62 0.26 19.33 -15.55
N MET A 63 -0.04 18.53 -16.56
CA MET A 63 0.92 18.07 -17.56
C MET A 63 0.78 18.87 -18.85
N ARG A 64 1.92 19.31 -19.38
CA ARG A 64 2.00 19.95 -20.69
C ARG A 64 2.81 19.08 -21.63
N GLU A 65 2.20 18.74 -22.75
CA GLU A 65 2.83 17.96 -23.81
C GLU A 65 3.17 18.86 -24.99
N ASN A 66 4.39 18.72 -25.49
CA ASN A 66 4.77 19.25 -26.79
C ASN A 66 5.27 18.09 -27.68
N ALA A 67 5.60 18.37 -28.93
CA ALA A 67 6.01 17.37 -29.91
C ALA A 67 7.23 16.50 -29.48
N ILE A 68 7.97 16.90 -28.45
CA ILE A 68 9.24 16.27 -28.05
C ILE A 68 9.13 15.60 -26.67
N ARG A 69 8.37 16.17 -25.74
CA ARG A 69 8.30 15.67 -24.36
C ARG A 69 7.07 16.18 -23.61
N LYS A 70 6.71 15.42 -22.57
CA LYS A 70 5.83 15.88 -21.50
C LYS A 70 6.64 16.61 -20.43
N THR A 71 6.04 17.65 -19.87
CA THR A 71 6.59 18.52 -18.83
C THR A 71 5.52 18.79 -17.80
N LEU A 72 5.92 19.13 -16.58
CA LEU A 72 5.01 19.53 -15.52
C LEU A 72 4.88 21.05 -15.47
N GLU A 73 3.70 21.53 -15.08
CA GLU A 73 3.54 22.92 -14.70
C GLU A 73 4.44 23.28 -13.51
N LYS A 74 4.72 24.57 -13.37
CA LYS A 74 5.54 25.08 -12.28
C LYS A 74 4.90 24.71 -10.94
N ASP A 75 5.72 24.17 -10.04
CA ASP A 75 5.29 23.75 -8.70
C ASP A 75 4.24 22.62 -8.67
N ALA A 76 4.01 21.92 -9.80
CA ALA A 76 3.12 20.76 -9.85
C ALA A 76 3.57 19.66 -8.89
N ILE A 77 2.59 18.93 -8.35
CA ILE A 77 2.80 17.87 -7.37
C ILE A 77 2.10 16.58 -7.80
N PRO A 78 2.64 15.42 -7.44
CA PRO A 78 1.94 14.15 -7.66
C PRO A 78 0.74 14.07 -6.72
N THR A 79 -0.38 13.56 -7.23
CA THR A 79 -1.64 13.40 -6.48
C THR A 79 -2.19 11.98 -6.59
N ILE A 80 -1.82 11.21 -7.61
CA ILE A 80 -2.37 9.88 -7.89
C ILE A 80 -1.42 8.80 -7.36
N ARG A 81 -1.87 8.02 -6.37
CA ARG A 81 -1.08 6.90 -5.81
C ARG A 81 -1.14 5.68 -6.74
N ALA A 82 -0.11 4.84 -6.73
CA ALA A 82 -0.19 3.54 -7.38
C ALA A 82 -1.39 2.78 -6.80
N ARG A 83 -2.23 2.21 -7.68
CA ARG A 83 -3.31 1.34 -7.22
C ARG A 83 -2.65 0.15 -6.54
N VAL A 84 -3.03 -0.11 -5.30
CA VAL A 84 -2.70 -1.37 -4.65
C VAL A 84 -3.30 -2.44 -5.54
N ASP A 85 -2.46 -3.26 -6.16
CA ASP A 85 -2.89 -4.34 -7.03
C ASP A 85 -3.98 -5.10 -6.27
N GLU A 86 -5.19 -5.20 -6.81
CA GLU A 86 -6.35 -5.83 -6.14
C GLU A 86 -6.01 -7.26 -5.64
N PHE A 87 -4.99 -7.86 -6.24
CA PHE A 87 -4.39 -9.12 -5.83
C PHE A 87 -3.86 -9.11 -4.39
N ASN A 88 -3.14 -8.06 -3.97
CA ASN A 88 -2.60 -7.96 -2.62
C ASN A 88 -3.73 -7.79 -1.59
N ASN A 89 -4.79 -7.04 -1.94
CA ASN A 89 -5.97 -6.90 -1.10
C ASN A 89 -6.76 -8.22 -0.97
N ARG A 90 -6.92 -8.97 -2.08
CA ARG A 90 -7.52 -10.32 -2.03
C ARG A 90 -6.73 -11.28 -1.13
N ASN A 91 -5.40 -11.25 -1.20
CA ASN A 91 -4.55 -12.09 -0.35
C ASN A 91 -4.65 -11.70 1.13
N GLU A 92 -4.67 -10.40 1.46
CA GLU A 92 -4.90 -9.94 2.83
C GLU A 92 -6.27 -10.34 3.36
N ILE A 93 -7.33 -10.15 2.56
CA ILE A 93 -8.69 -10.57 2.91
C ILE A 93 -8.76 -12.08 3.13
N TYR A 94 -8.18 -12.88 2.23
CA TYR A 94 -8.12 -14.34 2.37
C TYR A 94 -7.38 -14.76 3.66
N ASN A 95 -6.23 -14.15 3.94
CA ASN A 95 -5.46 -14.43 5.15
C ASN A 95 -6.22 -14.05 6.44
N LEU A 96 -6.95 -12.93 6.43
CA LEU A 96 -7.80 -12.52 7.54
C LEU A 96 -8.97 -13.50 7.74
N GLN A 97 -9.56 -13.99 6.66
CA GLN A 97 -10.66 -14.96 6.71
C GLN A 97 -10.20 -16.30 7.31
N VAL A 98 -9.05 -16.83 6.86
CA VAL A 98 -8.45 -18.05 7.44
C VAL A 98 -8.12 -17.87 8.93
N LYS A 99 -7.66 -16.68 9.33
CA LYS A 99 -7.38 -16.37 10.75
C LYS A 99 -8.66 -16.35 11.58
N LEU A 100 -9.75 -15.80 11.05
CA LEU A 100 -11.05 -15.76 11.71
C LEU A 100 -11.63 -17.17 11.90
N GLU A 101 -11.55 -18.03 10.89
CA GLU A 101 -12.01 -19.42 10.95
C GLU A 101 -11.28 -20.20 12.06
N LYS A 102 -9.95 -20.08 12.13
CA LYS A 102 -9.15 -20.70 13.20
C LYS A 102 -9.50 -20.18 14.60
N CYS A 103 -9.84 -18.91 14.74
CA CYS A 103 -10.31 -18.35 16.01
C CYS A 103 -11.68 -18.94 16.41
N ASN A 104 -12.59 -19.09 15.45
CA ASN A 104 -13.91 -19.66 15.69
C ASN A 104 -13.82 -21.14 16.12
N GLU A 105 -12.98 -21.94 15.47
CA GLU A 105 -12.77 -23.35 15.85
C GLU A 105 -12.28 -23.49 17.31
N LYS A 106 -11.30 -22.67 17.69
CA LYS A 106 -10.79 -22.63 19.07
C LYS A 106 -11.87 -22.24 20.08
N CYS A 107 -12.72 -21.27 19.74
CA CYS A 107 -13.82 -20.85 20.60
C CYS A 107 -14.84 -21.98 20.79
N GLN A 108 -15.24 -22.66 19.70
CA GLN A 108 -16.16 -23.79 19.76
C GLN A 108 -15.60 -25.00 20.53
N GLN A 109 -14.29 -25.22 20.49
CA GLN A 109 -13.64 -26.25 21.31
C GLN A 109 -13.71 -25.91 22.80
N LEU A 110 -13.46 -24.65 23.16
CA LEU A 110 -13.57 -24.18 24.55
C LEU A 110 -15.00 -24.31 25.07
N GLU A 111 -16.00 -23.92 24.30
CA GLU A 111 -17.42 -24.06 24.65
C GLU A 111 -17.81 -25.52 24.88
N ARG A 112 -17.36 -26.43 24.01
CA ARG A 112 -17.55 -27.88 24.18
C ARG A 112 -16.89 -28.39 25.45
N MET A 113 -15.67 -27.95 25.77
CA MET A 113 -15.01 -28.31 27.02
C MET A 113 -15.76 -27.79 28.25
N ILE A 114 -16.28 -26.57 28.21
CA ILE A 114 -17.10 -26.01 29.28
C ILE A 114 -18.37 -26.85 29.47
N GLN A 115 -19.04 -27.22 28.38
CA GLN A 115 -20.25 -28.05 28.41
C GLN A 115 -19.99 -29.44 28.99
N LEU A 116 -18.90 -30.10 28.57
CA LEU A 116 -18.49 -31.40 29.10
C LEU A 116 -18.18 -31.33 30.60
N LYS A 117 -17.47 -30.30 31.05
CA LYS A 117 -17.19 -30.06 32.47
C LYS A 117 -18.47 -29.85 33.30
N LYS A 118 -19.49 -29.19 32.74
CA LYS A 118 -20.80 -29.04 33.39
C LYS A 118 -21.49 -30.40 33.56
N LEU A 119 -21.55 -31.21 32.50
CA LEU A 119 -22.18 -32.54 32.55
C LEU A 119 -21.50 -33.48 33.55
N LEU A 120 -20.17 -33.52 33.57
CA LEU A 120 -19.42 -34.31 34.54
C LEU A 120 -19.69 -33.89 35.98
N LYS A 121 -19.79 -32.58 36.26
CA LYS A 121 -20.16 -32.08 37.59
C LYS A 121 -21.60 -32.42 37.98
N THR A 122 -22.52 -32.54 37.02
CA THR A 122 -23.93 -32.83 37.30
C THR A 122 -24.13 -34.32 37.63
N ASN A 123 -23.42 -35.22 36.93
CA ASN A 123 -23.48 -36.67 37.19
C ASN A 123 -22.86 -37.07 38.54
N VAL A 124 -21.83 -36.36 39.01
CA VAL A 124 -21.24 -36.59 40.35
C VAL A 124 -22.21 -36.21 41.48
N PHE A 125 -23.16 -35.31 41.24
CA PHE A 125 -24.14 -34.87 42.24
C PHE A 125 -25.37 -35.80 42.36
N LEU A 126 -25.61 -36.65 41.35
CA LEU A 126 -26.73 -37.60 41.31
C LEU A 126 -26.33 -39.03 41.75
N ALA A 127 -25.04 -39.26 42.00
CA ALA A 127 -24.49 -40.57 42.35
C ALA A 127 -24.14 -40.74 43.85
N ASN A 128 -24.51 -39.76 44.69
CA ASN A 128 -24.39 -39.81 46.16
C ASN A 128 -25.78 -39.82 46.81
#